data_AF-A0A2V7KP57-F1
#
_entry.id   AF-A0A2V7KP57-F1
#
_cell.length_a   1.000
_cell.length_b   1.000
_cell.length_c   1.000
_cell.angle_alpha   90.00
_cell.angle_beta   90.00
_cell.angle_gamma   90.00
#
_symmetry.space_group_name_H-M   'P 1'
#
loop_
_entity.id
_entity.type
_entity.pdbx_description
1 polymer ?
#
loop_
_entity_poly.entity_id
_entity_poly.type
_entity_poly.pdbx_seq_one_letter_code
_entity_poly.pdbx_strand_id
1 'polypeptide(L)'
;MSAHQLFIHLAWTTLDRKPMIDAATRSFLEEFFKKTASRQDVEIVELALLKTHVHMLIRTPSRIDLPRLVQFFKGGSSFAASRLSENVLGLRWAPEYSSTSVGPRQVETVRNYLRDQPNHHPDEAI
;
A
#
# COMPACT_ATOMS: atom_id res chain seq x y z
N MET A 1 -16.04 -19.51 3.80
CA MET A 1 -15.60 -18.21 3.24
C MET A 1 -16.83 -17.35 3.03
N SER A 2 -16.83 -16.11 3.54
CA SER A 2 -17.95 -15.18 3.34
C SER A 2 -18.14 -14.88 1.84
N ALA A 3 -19.40 -14.82 1.38
CA ALA A 3 -19.76 -14.61 -0.03
C ALA A 3 -19.43 -13.21 -0.55
N HIS A 4 -19.04 -12.27 0.32
CA HIS A 4 -18.76 -10.90 -0.07
C HIS A 4 -17.41 -10.76 -0.78
N GLN A 5 -17.43 -9.97 -1.84
CA GLN A 5 -16.29 -9.63 -2.70
C GLN A 5 -16.17 -8.11 -2.75
N LEU A 6 -15.62 -7.53 -1.69
CA LEU A 6 -15.38 -6.10 -1.57
C LEU A 6 -13.90 -5.85 -1.82
N PHE A 7 -13.59 -5.16 -2.92
CA PHE A 7 -12.23 -4.79 -3.28
C PHE A 7 -12.08 -3.28 -3.30
N ILE A 8 -10.97 -2.80 -2.76
CA ILE A 8 -10.64 -1.38 -2.71
C ILE A 8 -9.21 -1.23 -3.21
N HIS A 9 -9.03 -0.38 -4.22
CA HIS A 9 -7.73 0.14 -4.60
C HIS A 9 -7.42 1.37 -3.73
N LEU A 10 -6.33 1.27 -2.99
CA LEU A 10 -5.76 2.36 -2.21
C LEU A 10 -4.51 2.87 -2.91
N ALA A 11 -4.33 4.19 -2.91
CA ALA A 11 -3.06 4.79 -3.30
C ALA A 11 -2.73 5.98 -2.41
N TRP A 12 -1.45 6.18 -2.15
CA TRP A 12 -0.96 7.36 -1.45
C TRP A 12 0.50 7.61 -1.81
N THR A 13 0.96 8.84 -1.58
CA THR A 13 2.32 9.25 -1.87
C THR A 13 3.14 9.44 -0.60
N THR A 14 4.46 9.44 -0.74
CA THR A 14 5.38 10.02 0.23
C THR A 14 5.12 11.52 0.35
N LEU A 15 5.62 12.12 1.44
CA LEU A 15 5.50 13.54 1.70
C LEU A 15 6.16 14.34 0.56
N ASP A 16 5.41 15.27 -0.02
CA ASP A 16 5.78 16.08 -1.19
C ASP A 16 6.23 15.24 -2.42
N ARG A 17 5.82 13.96 -2.50
CA ARG A 17 6.27 12.99 -3.51
C ARG A 17 7.80 12.84 -3.58
N LYS A 18 8.52 13.06 -2.47
CA LYS A 18 9.96 12.83 -2.41
C LYS A 18 10.27 11.33 -2.54
N PRO A 19 11.35 10.92 -3.22
CA PRO A 19 11.72 9.51 -3.35
C PRO A 19 12.27 8.98 -2.02
N MET A 20 11.38 8.52 -1.14
CA MET A 20 11.72 8.09 0.23
C MET A 20 11.69 6.56 0.40
N ILE A 21 11.45 5.82 -0.67
CA ILE A 21 11.36 4.36 -0.64
C ILE A 21 12.50 3.79 -1.49
N ASP A 22 13.55 3.34 -0.82
CA ASP A 22 14.65 2.56 -1.40
C ASP A 22 14.40 1.05 -1.23
N ALA A 23 15.35 0.22 -1.66
CA ALA A 23 15.23 -1.24 -1.58
C ALA A 23 15.07 -1.77 -0.14
N ALA A 24 15.75 -1.16 0.83
CA ALA A 24 15.65 -1.53 2.24
C ALA A 24 14.27 -1.17 2.80
N THR A 25 13.81 0.07 2.54
CA THR A 25 12.49 0.55 2.95
C THR A 25 11.38 -0.24 2.28
N ARG A 26 11.53 -0.58 0.99
CA ARG A 26 10.60 -1.45 0.24
C ARG A 26 10.44 -2.79 0.94
N SER A 27 11.55 -3.46 1.25
CA SER A 27 11.55 -4.78 1.91
C SER A 27 10.84 -4.71 3.26
N PHE A 28 11.11 -3.68 4.06
CA PHE A 28 10.41 -3.42 5.30
C PHE A 28 8.90 -3.21 5.09
N LEU A 29 8.51 -2.38 4.12
CA LEU A 29 7.10 -2.07 3.84
C LEU A 29 6.31 -3.30 3.38
N GLU A 30 6.89 -4.15 2.53
CA GLU A 30 6.25 -5.40 2.11
C GLU A 30 5.90 -6.29 3.30
N GLU A 31 6.84 -6.47 4.24
CA GLU A 31 6.61 -7.28 5.44
C GLU A 31 5.61 -6.60 6.39
N PHE A 32 5.77 -5.30 6.62
CA PHE A 32 4.92 -4.53 7.52
C PHE A 32 3.46 -4.52 7.04
N PHE A 33 3.22 -4.29 5.74
CA PHE A 33 1.89 -4.27 5.16
C PHE A 33 1.22 -5.65 5.20
N LYS A 34 1.95 -6.73 4.89
CA LYS A 34 1.41 -8.10 5.00
C LYS A 34 0.97 -8.42 6.43
N LYS A 35 1.81 -8.10 7.43
CA LYS A 35 1.48 -8.28 8.86
C LYS A 35 0.29 -7.42 9.30
N THR A 36 0.24 -6.17 8.86
CA THR A 36 -0.84 -5.24 9.20
C THR A 36 -2.16 -5.70 8.60
N ALA A 37 -2.17 -6.09 7.32
CA ALA A 37 -3.37 -6.60 6.65
C ALA A 37 -3.92 -7.84 7.36
N SER A 38 -3.05 -8.81 7.68
CA SER A 38 -3.44 -10.01 8.44
C SER A 38 -4.05 -9.68 9.80
N ARG A 39 -3.50 -8.70 10.54
CA ARG A 39 -4.05 -8.27 11.85
C ARG A 39 -5.38 -7.53 11.74
N GLN A 40 -5.75 -7.06 10.55
CA GLN A 40 -6.98 -6.32 10.29
C GLN A 40 -8.01 -7.14 9.50
N ASP A 41 -7.78 -8.46 9.36
CA ASP A 41 -8.61 -9.37 8.56
C ASP A 41 -8.79 -8.92 7.10
N VAL A 42 -7.76 -8.27 6.55
CA VAL A 42 -7.70 -7.78 5.17
C VAL A 42 -6.70 -8.61 4.38
N GLU A 43 -7.05 -8.94 3.14
CA GLU A 43 -6.16 -9.60 2.18
C GLU A 43 -5.57 -8.55 1.24
N ILE A 44 -4.25 -8.49 1.12
CA ILE A 44 -3.58 -7.73 0.05
C ILE A 44 -3.58 -8.60 -1.20
N VAL A 45 -4.36 -8.21 -2.19
CA VAL A 45 -4.48 -8.92 -3.48
C VAL A 45 -3.31 -8.58 -4.39
N GLU A 46 -2.86 -7.32 -4.35
CA GLU A 46 -1.69 -6.85 -5.10
C GLU A 46 -1.10 -5.61 -4.44
N LEU A 47 0.23 -5.46 -4.54
CA LEU A 47 0.98 -4.36 -3.93
C LEU A 47 2.06 -3.89 -4.90
N ALA A 48 2.00 -2.61 -5.26
CA ALA A 48 3.06 -1.93 -5.99
C ALA A 48 3.69 -0.85 -5.10
N LEU A 49 5.00 -0.94 -4.91
CA LEU A 49 5.81 0.03 -4.19
C LEU A 49 6.74 0.72 -5.19
N LEU A 50 6.66 2.04 -5.22
CA LEU A 50 7.48 2.90 -6.08
C LEU A 50 8.23 3.87 -5.18
N LYS A 51 9.27 4.54 -5.69
CA LYS A 51 10.12 5.43 -4.88
C LYS A 51 9.32 6.50 -4.14
N THR A 52 8.23 6.99 -4.73
CA THR A 52 7.45 8.13 -4.22
C THR A 52 6.03 7.77 -3.78
N HIS A 53 5.56 6.55 -4.01
CA HIS A 53 4.16 6.21 -3.76
C HIS A 53 3.90 4.71 -3.67
N VAL A 54 2.71 4.38 -3.18
CA VAL A 54 2.22 3.02 -3.01
C VAL A 54 0.87 2.89 -3.68
N HIS A 55 0.67 1.77 -4.36
CA HIS A 55 -0.65 1.30 -4.75
C HIS A 55 -0.91 -0.08 -4.13
N MET A 56 -2.09 -0.25 -3.56
CA MET A 56 -2.47 -1.48 -2.88
C MET A 56 -3.91 -1.85 -3.26
N LEU A 57 -4.10 -3.02 -3.84
CA LEU A 57 -5.42 -3.61 -4.03
C LEU A 57 -5.69 -4.55 -2.86
N ILE A 58 -6.74 -4.26 -2.10
CA ILE A 58 -7.13 -5.09 -0.95
C ILE A 58 -8.51 -5.70 -1.15
N ARG A 59 -8.73 -6.86 -0.54
CA ARG A 59 -10.04 -7.44 -0.30
C ARG A 59 -10.39 -7.28 1.16
N THR A 60 -11.55 -6.71 1.45
CA THR A 60 -11.97 -6.37 2.82
C THR A 60 -13.08 -7.30 3.32
N PRO A 61 -13.25 -7.42 4.65
CA PRO A 61 -14.48 -7.95 5.22
C PRO A 61 -15.67 -7.02 4.93
N SER A 62 -16.89 -7.49 5.21
CA SER A 62 -18.13 -6.71 5.00
C SER A 62 -18.23 -5.47 5.88
N ARG A 63 -17.52 -5.45 7.01
CA ARG A 63 -17.42 -4.30 7.92
C ARG A 63 -15.96 -3.90 8.04
N ILE A 64 -15.64 -2.69 7.59
CA ILE A 64 -14.29 -2.13 7.69
C ILE A 64 -14.38 -0.63 7.99
N ASP A 65 -13.49 -0.14 8.87
CA ASP A 65 -13.24 1.29 9.06
C ASP A 65 -12.05 1.66 8.17
N LEU A 66 -12.34 2.15 6.96
CA LEU A 66 -11.32 2.40 5.95
C LEU A 66 -10.29 3.47 6.37
N PRO A 67 -10.69 4.65 6.93
CA PRO A 67 -9.73 5.61 7.46
C PRO A 67 -8.79 5.00 8.52
N ARG A 68 -9.32 4.18 9.43
CA ARG A 68 -8.50 3.52 10.45
C ARG A 68 -7.55 2.48 9.87
N LEU A 69 -8.01 1.71 8.88
CA LEU A 69 -7.13 0.78 8.15
C LEU A 69 -5.96 1.51 7.48
N VAL A 70 -6.25 2.62 6.80
CA VAL A 70 -5.22 3.46 6.17
C VAL A 70 -4.28 4.07 7.21
N GLN A 71 -4.78 4.46 8.38
CA GLN A 71 -3.94 4.92 9.49
C GLN A 71 -2.96 3.83 9.95
N PHE A 72 -3.40 2.57 10.04
CA PHE A 72 -2.50 1.46 10.38
C PHE A 72 -1.43 1.23 9.32
N PHE A 73 -1.77 1.31 8.04
CA PHE A 73 -0.79 1.20 6.96
C PHE A 73 0.17 2.40 6.94
N LYS A 74 -0.33 3.63 6.80
CA LYS A 74 0.51 4.83 6.65
C LYS A 74 1.17 5.22 7.97
N GLY A 75 0.38 5.53 8.99
CA GLY A 75 0.89 5.99 10.29
C GLY A 75 1.73 4.92 10.98
N GLY A 76 1.25 3.68 10.98
CA GLY A 76 1.97 2.55 11.57
C GLY A 76 3.33 2.30 10.90
N SER A 77 3.39 2.33 9.57
CA SER A 77 4.66 2.09 8.86
C SER A 77 5.67 3.21 9.06
N SER A 78 5.26 4.49 8.97
CA SER A 78 6.19 5.61 9.26
C SER A 78 6.73 5.56 10.69
N PHE A 79 5.88 5.24 11.66
CA PHE A 79 6.28 5.10 13.06
C PHE A 79 7.23 3.92 13.30
N ALA A 80 6.97 2.77 12.67
CA ALA A 80 7.87 1.63 12.79
C ALA A 80 9.21 1.89 12.06
N ALA A 81 9.18 2.45 10.85
CA ALA A 81 10.36 2.80 10.08
C ALA A 81 11.26 3.82 10.80
N SER A 82 10.69 4.77 11.55
CA SER A 82 11.47 5.78 12.28
C SER A 82 12.39 5.20 13.36
N ARG A 83 12.28 3.91 13.66
CA ARG A 83 13.11 3.18 14.64
C ARG A 83 14.15 2.27 14.00
N LEU A 84 14.15 2.17 12.67
CA LEU A 84 15.09 1.33 11.93
C LEU A 84 16.31 2.16 11.53
N SER A 85 17.50 1.63 11.74
CA SER A 85 18.75 2.22 11.27
C SER A 85 18.80 2.34 9.75
N GLU A 86 18.11 1.43 9.06
CA GLU A 86 18.06 1.30 7.61
C GLU A 86 17.09 2.31 6.95
N ASN A 87 16.29 3.04 7.73
CA ASN A 87 15.40 4.08 7.21
C ASN A 87 16.17 5.38 6.92
N VAL A 88 17.14 5.30 6.02
CA VAL A 88 18.08 6.38 5.70
C VAL A 88 17.38 7.57 5.03
N LEU A 89 16.38 7.30 4.18
CA LEU A 89 15.64 8.34 3.45
C LEU A 89 14.52 8.99 4.27
N GLY A 90 14.26 8.49 5.49
CA GLY A 90 13.32 9.10 6.43
C GLY A 90 11.87 9.04 5.96
N LEU A 91 11.34 7.82 5.78
CA LEU A 91 9.98 7.57 5.28
C LEU A 91 8.91 8.42 5.98
N ARG A 92 8.25 9.27 5.19
CA ARG A 92 7.06 10.04 5.59
C ARG A 92 6.02 10.00 4.49
N TRP A 93 4.75 9.87 4.86
CA TRP A 93 3.64 9.88 3.92
C TRP A 93 3.00 11.27 3.83
N ALA A 94 2.46 11.61 2.66
CA ALA A 94 1.52 12.72 2.55
C ALA A 94 0.25 12.44 3.39
N PRO A 95 -0.47 13.45 3.89
CA PRO A 95 -1.68 13.21 4.67
C PRO A 95 -2.79 12.54 3.83
N GLU A 96 -2.91 12.88 2.55
CA GLU A 96 -3.96 12.41 1.65
C GLU A 96 -3.76 10.96 1.18
N TYR A 97 -4.85 10.30 0.82
CA TYR A 97 -4.87 9.02 0.12
C TYR A 97 -6.10 8.97 -0.79
N SER A 98 -6.03 8.18 -1.85
CA SER A 98 -7.19 7.85 -2.67
C SER A 98 -7.72 6.46 -2.30
N SER A 99 -9.03 6.30 -2.42
CA SER A 99 -9.68 5.00 -2.35
C SER A 99 -10.69 4.87 -3.48
N THR A 100 -10.67 3.74 -4.17
CA THR A 100 -11.56 3.47 -5.30
C THR A 100 -12.07 2.05 -5.19
N SER A 101 -13.38 1.85 -5.24
CA SER A 101 -13.97 0.51 -5.25
C SER A 101 -13.67 -0.20 -6.57
N VAL A 102 -13.40 -1.50 -6.49
CA VAL A 102 -13.10 -2.33 -7.65
C VAL A 102 -14.13 -3.46 -7.73
N GLY A 103 -14.82 -3.58 -8.87
CA GLY A 103 -15.76 -4.67 -9.09
C GLY A 103 -15.04 -6.01 -9.21
N PRO A 104 -15.62 -7.15 -8.76
CA PRO A 104 -14.95 -8.45 -8.81
C PRO A 104 -14.44 -8.87 -10.20
N ARG A 105 -15.17 -8.49 -11.26
CA ARG A 105 -14.79 -8.77 -12.66
C ARG A 105 -13.58 -7.96 -13.13
N GLN A 106 -13.25 -6.86 -12.44
CA GLN A 106 -12.14 -5.95 -12.79
C GLN A 106 -10.89 -6.25 -11.94
N VAL A 107 -10.97 -7.16 -10.97
CA VAL A 107 -9.86 -7.46 -10.05
C VAL A 107 -8.60 -7.87 -10.81
N GLU A 108 -8.73 -8.74 -11.81
CA GLU A 108 -7.56 -9.18 -12.59
C GLU A 108 -6.96 -8.03 -13.41
N THR A 109 -7.80 -7.17 -13.98
CA THR A 109 -7.36 -5.96 -14.70
C THR A 109 -6.58 -5.03 -13.78
N VAL A 110 -7.11 -4.76 -12.57
CA VAL A 110 -6.44 -3.89 -11.59
C VAL A 110 -5.15 -4.56 -11.08
N ARG A 111 -5.16 -5.87 -10.83
CA ARG A 111 -3.96 -6.62 -10.44
C ARG A 111 -2.85 -6.47 -11.49
N ASN A 112 -3.17 -6.68 -12.77
CA ASN A 112 -2.20 -6.54 -13.85
C ASN A 112 -1.69 -5.09 -13.97
N TYR A 113 -2.58 -4.10 -13.86
CA TYR A 113 -2.22 -2.69 -13.84
C TYR A 113 -1.23 -2.36 -12.71
N LEU A 114 -1.45 -2.91 -11.51
CA LEU A 114 -0.56 -2.69 -10.36
C LEU A 114 0.80 -3.36 -10.53
N ARG A 115 0.84 -4.59 -11.03
CA ARG A 115 2.09 -5.29 -11.36
C ARG A 115 2.94 -4.52 -12.36
N ASP A 116 2.29 -3.81 -13.28
CA ASP A 116 2.94 -3.06 -14.34
C ASP A 116 3.29 -1.61 -13.96
N GLN A 117 2.96 -1.16 -12.74
CA GLN A 117 3.31 0.20 -12.30
C GLN A 117 4.80 0.54 -12.42
N PRO A 118 5.75 -0.36 -12.05
CA PRO A 118 7.17 -0.07 -12.25
C PRO A 118 7.56 0.14 -13.72
N ASN A 119 6.88 -0.51 -14.66
CA ASN A 119 7.14 -0.35 -16.09
C ASN A 119 6.55 0.96 -16.64
N HIS A 120 5.38 1.38 -16.13
CA HIS A 120 4.80 2.68 -16.46
C HIS A 120 5.60 3.87 -15.89
N HIS A 121 6.32 3.64 -14.79
CA HIS A 121 7.11 4.66 -14.08
C HIS A 121 8.56 4.19 -13.89
N PRO A 122 9.35 4.05 -14.98
CA PRO A 122 10.69 3.46 -14.92
C PRO A 122 11.65 4.23 -14.01
N ASP A 123 11.53 5.56 -13.97
CA ASP A 123 12.37 6.40 -13.09
C ASP A 123 12.02 6.24 -11.60
N GLU A 124 10.83 5.75 -11.30
CA GLU A 124 10.31 5.52 -9.95
C GLU A 124 10.38 4.06 -9.51
N ALA A 125 10.77 3.15 -10.41
CA ALA A 125 11.00 1.75 -10.07
C ALA A 125 12.14 1.61 -9.05
N ILE A 126 11.94 0.74 -8.05
CA ILE A 126 12.88 0.43 -6.97
C ILE A 126 13.64 -0.84 -7.29
#